data_AF-A0A0Q6B506-F1
#
_entry.id   AF-A0A0Q6B506-F1
#
_cell.length_a   1.000
_cell.length_b   1.000
_cell.length_c   1.000
_cell.angle_alpha   90.00
_cell.angle_beta   90.00
_cell.angle_gamma   90.00
#
_symmetry.space_group_name_H-M   'P 1'
#
loop_
_entity.id
_entity.type
_entity.pdbx_description
1 polymer ?
#
loop_
_entity_poly.entity_id
_entity_poly.type
_entity_poly.pdbx_seq_one_letter_code
_entity_poly.pdbx_strand_id
1 'polypeptide(L)'
;MQHQQRLAQARANAAARAQTQARAQAVRARAQQERANAAMARADEAERKRYEREAKAAYVEMRQAEVDELNEDLALEYGEIDGLLALTLDLDDYVDLEGLKVRAMHPPFPRWDLETPRPAPLPTPVPEAPVFIEPPAPTGLFGKKKKFEEAQQRARAEYEQAWGQWAAYRDWIPTQDAQQAQEHATLEEGRIKLLAAERERYDAACAVREAEVAEQNSSIDTLIAGLGYGAVDAVQEYVGIVLANSLYPDAFPVEHEAEFDPATAELTLRVTVPAPDALRTIKGFRYVKASDEVVETQLSKTAANERYASALHQVALRSLHEIFEADRRGLIKAISAQIGPEANDPATGRQKFIPLVAVAAPRDTFMEIDLSGVVPLATLQHLGAAVAKNPSALTAIDTAGVRRS
;
A
#
# COMPACT_ATOMS: atom_id res chain seq x y z
N MET A 1 -69.22 -81.89 -42.91
CA MET A 1 -69.01 -81.93 -41.44
C MET A 1 -67.59 -82.32 -41.02
N GLN A 2 -66.97 -83.38 -41.58
CA GLN A 2 -65.64 -83.84 -41.13
C GLN A 2 -64.44 -82.90 -41.44
N HIS A 3 -64.48 -82.13 -42.54
CA HIS A 3 -63.41 -81.15 -42.86
C HIS A 3 -63.44 -79.92 -41.94
N GLN A 4 -64.64 -79.46 -41.53
CA GLN A 4 -64.82 -78.38 -40.55
C GLN A 4 -64.36 -78.79 -39.14
N GLN A 5 -64.60 -80.05 -38.73
CA GLN A 5 -64.09 -80.58 -37.45
C GLN A 5 -62.56 -80.68 -37.41
N ARG A 6 -61.91 -81.13 -38.49
CA ARG A 6 -60.43 -81.14 -38.60
C ARG A 6 -59.81 -79.73 -38.57
N LEU A 7 -60.43 -78.77 -39.27
CA LEU A 7 -59.99 -77.36 -39.23
C LEU A 7 -60.21 -76.72 -37.86
N ALA A 8 -61.32 -77.03 -37.17
CA ALA A 8 -61.59 -76.58 -35.81
C ALA A 8 -60.58 -77.15 -34.80
N GLN A 9 -60.23 -78.43 -34.92
CA GLN A 9 -59.24 -79.06 -34.03
C GLN A 9 -57.81 -78.60 -34.31
N ALA A 10 -57.45 -78.37 -35.59
CA ALA A 10 -56.18 -77.74 -35.95
C ALA A 10 -56.09 -76.30 -35.43
N ARG A 11 -57.17 -75.50 -35.52
CA ARG A 11 -57.26 -74.15 -34.93
C ARG A 11 -57.18 -74.18 -33.40
N ALA A 12 -57.85 -75.13 -32.74
CA ALA A 12 -57.79 -75.29 -31.29
C ALA A 12 -56.38 -75.67 -30.81
N ASN A 13 -55.70 -76.59 -31.51
CA ASN A 13 -54.32 -76.95 -31.21
C ASN A 13 -53.34 -75.80 -31.50
N ALA A 14 -53.55 -75.04 -32.58
CA ALA A 14 -52.77 -73.84 -32.87
C ALA A 14 -52.99 -72.74 -31.82
N ALA A 15 -54.22 -72.52 -31.38
CA ALA A 15 -54.56 -71.58 -30.31
C ALA A 15 -53.97 -72.00 -28.96
N ALA A 16 -54.01 -73.29 -28.62
CA ALA A 16 -53.39 -73.82 -27.40
C ALA A 16 -51.86 -73.65 -27.43
N ARG A 17 -51.20 -73.96 -28.56
CA ARG A 17 -49.75 -73.73 -28.75
C ARG A 17 -49.39 -72.26 -28.66
N ALA A 18 -50.18 -71.37 -29.29
CA ALA A 18 -50.00 -69.93 -29.21
C ALA A 18 -50.18 -69.41 -27.77
N GLN A 19 -51.15 -69.93 -27.02
CA GLN A 19 -51.37 -69.58 -25.62
C GLN A 19 -50.21 -70.04 -24.72
N THR A 20 -49.69 -71.26 -24.91
CA THR A 20 -48.51 -71.76 -24.19
C THR A 20 -47.26 -70.95 -24.52
N GLN A 21 -47.05 -70.61 -25.80
CA GLN A 21 -45.94 -69.76 -26.22
C GLN A 21 -46.05 -68.34 -25.64
N ALA A 22 -47.24 -67.73 -25.67
CA ALA A 22 -47.48 -66.42 -25.07
C ALA A 22 -47.26 -66.42 -23.55
N ARG A 23 -47.70 -67.47 -22.83
CA ARG A 23 -47.41 -67.65 -21.40
C ARG A 23 -45.91 -67.82 -21.13
N ALA A 24 -45.21 -68.63 -21.92
CA ALA A 24 -43.77 -68.82 -21.79
C ALA A 24 -42.98 -67.52 -22.09
N GLN A 25 -43.41 -66.74 -23.08
CA GLN A 25 -42.85 -65.41 -23.37
C GLN A 25 -43.12 -64.43 -22.23
N ALA A 26 -44.33 -64.39 -21.67
CA ALA A 26 -44.67 -63.53 -20.53
C ALA A 26 -43.86 -63.88 -19.28
N VAL A 27 -43.64 -65.17 -18.99
CA VAL A 27 -42.77 -65.62 -17.88
C VAL A 27 -41.31 -65.21 -18.12
N ARG A 28 -40.79 -65.39 -19.34
CA ARG A 28 -39.42 -64.93 -19.69
C ARG A 28 -39.27 -63.42 -19.58
N ALA A 29 -40.26 -62.65 -20.04
CA ALA A 29 -40.26 -61.20 -19.95
C ALA A 29 -40.28 -60.72 -18.49
N ARG A 30 -41.12 -61.33 -17.63
CA ARG A 30 -41.13 -61.05 -16.18
C ARG A 30 -39.79 -61.38 -15.52
N ALA A 31 -39.22 -62.56 -15.79
CA ALA A 31 -37.93 -62.95 -15.26
C ALA A 31 -36.79 -62.03 -15.73
N GLN A 32 -36.84 -61.54 -16.98
CA GLN A 32 -35.89 -60.56 -17.51
C GLN A 32 -36.06 -59.19 -16.82
N GLN A 33 -37.29 -58.74 -16.59
CA GLN A 33 -37.58 -57.50 -15.88
C GLN A 33 -37.14 -57.55 -14.41
N GLU A 34 -37.39 -58.66 -13.71
CA GLU A 34 -36.92 -58.87 -12.34
C GLU A 34 -35.38 -58.86 -12.26
N ARG A 35 -34.70 -59.51 -13.20
CA ARG A 35 -33.23 -59.47 -13.29
C ARG A 35 -32.71 -58.07 -13.58
N ALA A 36 -33.36 -57.33 -14.47
CA ALA A 36 -33.01 -55.95 -14.79
C ALA A 36 -33.18 -55.04 -13.57
N ASN A 37 -34.31 -55.14 -12.86
CA ASN A 37 -34.57 -54.38 -11.64
C ASN A 37 -33.55 -54.73 -10.53
N ALA A 38 -33.22 -56.02 -10.35
CA ALA A 38 -32.23 -56.45 -9.38
C ALA A 38 -30.79 -56.08 -9.77
N ALA A 39 -30.48 -55.92 -11.06
CA ALA A 39 -29.21 -55.40 -11.52
C ALA A 39 -29.11 -53.89 -11.27
N MET A 40 -30.18 -53.14 -11.56
CA MET A 40 -30.28 -51.69 -11.31
C MET A 40 -30.13 -51.38 -9.82
N ALA A 41 -30.88 -52.05 -8.94
CA ALA A 41 -30.78 -51.83 -7.50
C ALA A 41 -29.38 -52.12 -6.93
N ARG A 42 -28.67 -53.13 -7.47
CA ARG A 42 -27.28 -53.42 -7.08
C ARG A 42 -26.30 -52.37 -7.60
N ALA A 43 -26.53 -51.84 -8.80
CA ALA A 43 -25.73 -50.75 -9.34
C ALA A 43 -25.90 -49.48 -8.50
N ASP A 44 -27.13 -49.10 -8.17
CA ASP A 44 -27.45 -47.93 -7.34
C ASP A 44 -26.83 -48.05 -5.92
N GLU A 45 -26.90 -49.23 -5.30
CA GLU A 45 -26.28 -49.46 -3.98
C GLU A 45 -24.74 -49.38 -4.05
N ALA A 46 -24.13 -49.95 -5.10
CA ALA A 46 -22.70 -49.86 -5.32
C ALA A 46 -22.25 -48.42 -5.56
N GLU A 47 -23.01 -47.65 -6.32
CA GLU A 47 -22.76 -46.25 -6.59
C GLU A 47 -22.90 -45.40 -5.32
N ARG A 48 -23.94 -45.62 -4.51
CA ARG A 48 -24.10 -44.95 -3.21
C ARG A 48 -22.92 -45.25 -2.28
N LYS A 49 -22.50 -46.51 -2.16
CA LYS A 49 -21.32 -46.88 -1.35
C LYS A 49 -20.03 -46.25 -1.88
N ARG A 50 -19.91 -46.09 -3.19
CA ARG A 50 -18.78 -45.39 -3.82
C ARG A 50 -18.80 -43.91 -3.46
N TYR A 51 -19.93 -43.22 -3.63
CA TYR A 51 -20.07 -41.82 -3.24
C TYR A 51 -19.83 -41.59 -1.74
N GLU A 52 -20.35 -42.45 -0.86
CA GLU A 52 -20.09 -42.36 0.58
C GLU A 52 -18.60 -42.51 0.93
N ARG A 53 -17.87 -43.37 0.21
CA ARG A 53 -16.42 -43.54 0.40
C ARG A 53 -15.64 -42.32 -0.14
N GLU A 54 -16.00 -41.85 -1.32
CA GLU A 54 -15.40 -40.65 -1.94
C GLU A 54 -15.62 -39.43 -1.04
N ALA A 55 -16.84 -39.23 -0.53
CA ALA A 55 -17.16 -38.14 0.40
C ALA A 55 -16.37 -38.23 1.72
N LYS A 56 -16.25 -39.43 2.31
CA LYS A 56 -15.42 -39.62 3.52
C LYS A 56 -13.93 -39.39 3.25
N ALA A 57 -13.43 -39.79 2.10
CA ALA A 57 -12.05 -39.55 1.71
C ALA A 57 -11.77 -38.05 1.53
N ALA A 58 -12.65 -37.35 0.79
CA ALA A 58 -12.57 -35.90 0.59
C ALA A 58 -12.66 -35.13 1.93
N TYR A 59 -13.51 -35.58 2.85
CA TYR A 59 -13.59 -34.98 4.18
C TYR A 59 -12.30 -35.14 4.98
N VAL A 60 -11.69 -36.33 4.98
CA VAL A 60 -10.41 -36.56 5.65
C VAL A 60 -9.28 -35.74 5.01
N GLU A 61 -9.29 -35.60 3.69
CA GLU A 61 -8.34 -34.76 2.95
C GLU A 61 -8.49 -33.29 3.32
N MET A 62 -9.72 -32.78 3.40
CA MET A 62 -10.01 -31.43 3.88
C MET A 62 -9.50 -31.19 5.31
N ARG A 63 -9.74 -32.13 6.23
CA ARG A 63 -9.23 -32.03 7.61
C ARG A 63 -7.71 -32.11 7.69
N GLN A 64 -7.07 -32.83 6.78
CA GLN A 64 -5.62 -32.85 6.69
C GLN A 64 -5.07 -31.53 6.15
N ALA A 65 -5.70 -30.95 5.13
CA ALA A 65 -5.31 -29.65 4.59
C ALA A 65 -5.39 -28.53 5.66
N GLU A 66 -6.42 -28.53 6.50
CA GLU A 66 -6.53 -27.61 7.64
C GLU A 66 -5.39 -27.78 8.66
N VAL A 67 -4.98 -29.03 8.94
CA VAL A 67 -3.83 -29.30 9.80
C VAL A 67 -2.53 -28.80 9.17
N ASP A 68 -2.39 -28.96 7.86
CA ASP A 68 -1.20 -28.54 7.13
C ASP A 68 -1.10 -27.00 7.14
N GLU A 69 -2.20 -26.28 6.89
CA GLU A 69 -2.30 -24.81 7.01
C GLU A 69 -1.92 -24.31 8.40
N LEU A 70 -2.50 -24.89 9.46
CA LEU A 70 -2.16 -24.52 10.85
C LEU A 70 -0.69 -24.78 11.20
N ASN A 71 -0.09 -25.83 10.64
CA ASN A 71 1.33 -26.13 10.84
C ASN A 71 2.24 -25.21 10.02
N GLU A 72 1.81 -24.77 8.84
CA GLU A 72 2.52 -23.77 8.03
C GLU A 72 2.54 -22.42 8.75
N ASP A 73 1.40 -21.95 9.26
CA ASP A 73 1.32 -20.70 10.05
C ASP A 73 2.23 -20.75 11.29
N LEU A 74 2.21 -21.86 12.02
CA LEU A 74 3.07 -22.07 13.18
C LEU A 74 4.56 -22.09 12.81
N ALA A 75 4.91 -22.67 11.65
CA ALA A 75 6.28 -22.70 11.16
C ALA A 75 6.77 -21.30 10.74
N LEU A 76 5.90 -20.48 10.15
CA LEU A 76 6.20 -19.08 9.82
C LEU A 76 6.47 -18.26 11.09
N GLU A 77 5.57 -18.32 12.07
CA GLU A 77 5.71 -17.62 13.35
C GLU A 77 7.03 -18.00 14.07
N TYR A 78 7.34 -19.30 14.13
CA TYR A 78 8.60 -19.76 14.71
C TYR A 78 9.82 -19.40 13.86
N GLY A 79 9.70 -19.37 12.54
CA GLY A 79 10.76 -18.90 11.65
C GLY A 79 11.12 -17.44 11.89
N GLU A 80 10.13 -16.58 12.13
CA GLU A 80 10.35 -15.16 12.47
C GLU A 80 11.08 -14.99 13.80
N ILE A 81 10.70 -15.75 14.83
CA ILE A 81 11.37 -15.73 16.14
C ILE A 81 12.77 -16.32 16.07
N ASP A 82 12.93 -17.44 15.36
CA ASP A 82 14.20 -18.15 15.26
C ASP A 82 15.20 -17.38 14.36
N GLY A 83 14.74 -16.44 13.53
CA GLY A 83 15.52 -15.62 12.60
C GLY A 83 15.65 -14.13 12.95
N LEU A 84 15.33 -13.72 14.18
CA LEU A 84 15.33 -12.30 14.60
C LEU A 84 16.58 -11.52 14.24
N LEU A 85 17.78 -12.10 14.42
CA LEU A 85 19.05 -11.44 14.07
C LEU A 85 19.26 -11.39 12.55
N ALA A 86 18.94 -12.47 11.83
CA ALA A 86 19.19 -12.53 10.39
C ALA A 86 18.39 -11.47 9.60
N LEU A 87 17.19 -11.11 10.10
CA LEU A 87 16.31 -10.12 9.46
C LEU A 87 16.91 -8.70 9.35
N THR A 88 17.78 -8.30 10.28
CA THR A 88 18.42 -6.96 10.26
C THR A 88 19.69 -6.93 9.42
N LEU A 89 20.42 -8.05 9.29
CA LEU A 89 21.77 -8.05 8.66
C LEU A 89 21.77 -7.68 7.16
N ASP A 90 20.63 -7.82 6.47
CA ASP A 90 20.48 -7.43 5.06
C ASP A 90 19.93 -5.99 4.90
N LEU A 91 19.57 -5.34 6.01
CA LEU A 91 19.05 -3.97 6.05
C LEU A 91 20.16 -3.02 6.50
N ASP A 92 20.15 -1.79 5.98
CA ASP A 92 21.02 -0.71 6.45
C ASP A 92 20.23 0.07 7.50
N ASP A 93 20.57 -0.08 8.78
CA ASP A 93 19.83 0.51 9.90
C ASP A 93 20.07 2.02 10.04
N TYR A 94 20.93 2.58 9.19
CA TYR A 94 21.16 4.01 9.11
C TYR A 94 19.91 4.79 8.69
N VAL A 95 19.53 5.77 9.50
CA VAL A 95 18.43 6.68 9.19
C VAL A 95 19.00 7.97 8.60
N ASP A 96 18.74 8.20 7.31
CA ASP A 96 19.05 9.47 6.65
C ASP A 96 18.07 10.58 7.09
N LEU A 97 18.49 11.35 8.09
CA LEU A 97 17.71 12.48 8.61
C LEU A 97 17.44 13.57 7.56
N GLU A 98 18.31 13.76 6.57
CA GLU A 98 18.04 14.72 5.47
C GLU A 98 16.87 14.23 4.60
N GLY A 99 16.76 12.91 4.42
CA GLY A 99 15.65 12.26 3.72
C GLY A 99 14.29 12.44 4.41
N LEU A 100 14.27 12.73 5.72
CA LEU A 100 13.04 12.99 6.48
C LEU A 100 12.47 14.40 6.28
N LYS A 101 13.25 15.32 5.68
CA LYS A 101 12.81 16.70 5.44
C LYS A 101 11.73 16.77 4.37
N VAL A 102 10.70 17.56 4.64
CA VAL A 102 9.64 17.86 3.67
C VAL A 102 10.08 19.01 2.76
N ARG A 103 9.55 19.04 1.53
CA ARG A 103 9.75 20.16 0.59
C ARG A 103 8.44 20.87 0.35
N ALA A 104 8.46 22.20 0.36
CA ALA A 104 7.29 22.99 0.01
C ALA A 104 6.91 22.73 -1.45
N MET A 105 5.66 22.34 -1.68
CA MET A 105 5.09 22.17 -3.01
C MET A 105 4.14 23.32 -3.31
N HIS A 106 4.44 24.04 -4.39
CA HIS A 106 3.64 25.17 -4.83
C HIS A 106 2.79 24.76 -6.04
N PRO A 107 1.45 24.83 -5.96
CA PRO A 107 0.61 24.63 -7.15
C PRO A 107 0.85 25.75 -8.15
N PRO A 108 0.61 25.55 -9.46
CA PRO A 108 0.74 26.63 -10.45
C PRO A 108 -0.14 27.84 -10.12
N PHE A 109 0.28 29.03 -10.57
CA PHE A 109 -0.47 30.27 -10.41
C PHE A 109 -1.91 30.13 -10.97
N PRO A 110 -2.96 30.38 -10.17
CA PRO A 110 -4.33 30.01 -10.54
C PRO A 110 -4.97 30.94 -11.58
N ARG A 111 -4.37 32.10 -11.86
CA ARG A 111 -4.94 33.14 -12.74
C ARG A 111 -4.16 33.32 -14.04
N TRP A 112 -3.92 32.20 -14.72
CA TRP A 112 -3.31 32.18 -16.06
C TRP A 112 -4.07 33.05 -17.08
N ASP A 113 -5.39 33.22 -16.89
CA ASP A 113 -6.26 34.09 -17.69
C ASP A 113 -5.82 35.56 -17.66
N LEU A 114 -5.17 35.97 -16.57
CA LEU A 114 -4.65 37.31 -16.40
C LEU A 114 -3.24 37.46 -16.96
N GLU A 115 -2.51 36.40 -17.32
CA GLU A 115 -1.13 36.53 -17.79
C GLU A 115 -1.04 37.01 -19.24
N THR A 116 -2.11 36.80 -20.02
CA THR A 116 -2.17 37.21 -21.43
C THR A 116 -2.78 38.61 -21.55
N PRO A 117 -2.10 39.58 -22.22
CA PRO A 117 -2.67 40.89 -22.52
C PRO A 117 -3.97 40.80 -23.33
N ARG A 118 -4.90 41.74 -23.13
CA ARG A 118 -6.10 41.80 -23.98
C ARG A 118 -5.70 42.17 -25.41
N PRO A 119 -6.24 41.50 -26.44
CA PRO A 119 -5.99 41.89 -27.83
C PRO A 119 -6.35 43.36 -28.08
N ALA A 120 -5.49 44.08 -28.79
CA ALA A 120 -5.76 45.47 -29.18
C ALA A 120 -6.96 45.53 -30.14
N PRO A 121 -7.78 46.61 -30.07
CA PRO A 121 -8.86 46.81 -31.02
C PRO A 121 -8.31 46.96 -32.44
N LEU A 122 -9.04 46.42 -33.42
CA LEU A 122 -8.70 46.60 -34.83
C LEU A 122 -9.12 48.00 -35.29
N PRO A 123 -8.35 48.66 -36.19
CA PRO A 123 -8.75 49.94 -36.75
C PRO A 123 -10.12 49.87 -37.44
N THR A 124 -10.93 50.92 -37.31
CA THR A 124 -12.22 50.99 -37.99
C THR A 124 -12.00 51.04 -39.51
N PRO A 125 -12.63 50.16 -40.30
CA PRO A 125 -12.40 50.09 -41.74
C PRO A 125 -12.92 51.34 -42.44
N VAL A 126 -12.12 51.90 -43.35
CA VAL A 126 -12.54 53.02 -44.21
C VAL A 126 -13.21 52.44 -45.47
N PRO A 127 -14.52 52.68 -45.72
CA PRO A 127 -15.16 52.25 -46.94
C PRO A 127 -14.61 53.01 -48.16
N GLU A 128 -14.72 52.42 -49.34
CA GLU A 128 -14.33 53.06 -50.59
C GLU A 128 -15.11 54.36 -50.81
N ALA A 129 -14.44 55.37 -51.36
CA ALA A 129 -15.06 56.66 -51.64
C ALA A 129 -16.13 56.51 -52.75
N PRO A 130 -17.31 57.12 -52.59
CA PRO A 130 -18.32 57.16 -53.64
C PRO A 130 -17.75 57.70 -54.94
N VAL A 131 -18.08 57.07 -56.06
CA VAL A 131 -17.67 57.51 -57.40
C VAL A 131 -18.88 58.12 -58.11
N PHE A 132 -18.72 59.30 -58.70
CA PHE A 132 -19.78 59.91 -59.50
C PHE A 132 -20.01 59.10 -60.77
N ILE A 133 -21.25 58.64 -60.99
CA ILE A 133 -21.68 57.93 -62.19
C ILE A 133 -22.59 58.85 -63.00
N GLU A 134 -22.16 59.20 -64.21
CA GLU A 134 -22.98 60.01 -65.10
C GLU A 134 -24.16 59.19 -65.64
N PRO A 135 -25.41 59.70 -65.61
CA PRO A 135 -26.55 58.96 -66.13
C PRO A 135 -26.42 58.77 -67.65
N PRO A 136 -26.86 57.62 -68.20
CA PRO A 136 -26.76 57.35 -69.63
C PRO A 136 -27.56 58.38 -70.44
N ALA A 137 -27.01 58.77 -71.60
CA ALA A 137 -27.66 59.71 -72.50
C ALA A 137 -29.03 59.18 -72.99
N PRO A 138 -30.09 60.00 -73.04
CA PRO A 138 -31.43 59.54 -73.38
C PRO A 138 -31.60 59.16 -74.86
N THR A 139 -32.07 57.95 -75.11
CA THR A 139 -32.50 57.46 -76.43
C THR A 139 -33.99 57.78 -76.67
N GLY A 140 -34.35 58.51 -77.74
CA GLY A 140 -35.76 58.89 -78.10
C GLY A 140 -36.08 60.40 -78.23
N LEU A 141 -37.02 60.81 -79.11
CA LEU A 141 -37.08 62.15 -79.76
C LEU A 141 -37.69 63.37 -78.99
N PHE A 142 -38.42 63.23 -77.88
CA PHE A 142 -39.12 64.38 -77.24
C PHE A 142 -38.83 64.51 -75.73
N GLY A 143 -38.51 65.73 -75.25
CA GLY A 143 -38.26 66.03 -73.83
C GLY A 143 -36.86 65.69 -73.29
N LYS A 144 -35.91 65.32 -74.15
CA LYS A 144 -34.57 64.80 -73.79
C LYS A 144 -33.76 65.72 -72.88
N LYS A 145 -33.71 67.02 -73.19
CA LYS A 145 -32.83 67.97 -72.51
C LYS A 145 -33.21 68.13 -71.04
N LYS A 146 -34.50 68.40 -70.79
CA LYS A 146 -35.04 68.55 -69.42
C LYS A 146 -34.94 67.25 -68.61
N LYS A 147 -35.29 66.09 -69.18
CA LYS A 147 -35.19 64.80 -68.48
C LYS A 147 -33.75 64.37 -68.19
N PHE A 148 -32.81 64.65 -69.09
CA PHE A 148 -31.38 64.40 -68.88
C PHE A 148 -30.79 65.36 -67.86
N GLU A 149 -31.18 66.64 -67.89
CA GLU A 149 -30.83 67.63 -66.87
C GLU A 149 -31.37 67.22 -65.49
N GLU A 150 -32.63 66.76 -65.39
CA GLU A 150 -33.23 66.21 -64.17
C GLU A 150 -32.51 64.94 -63.69
N ALA A 151 -32.16 64.02 -64.59
CA ALA A 151 -31.40 62.81 -64.25
C ALA A 151 -29.98 63.13 -63.77
N GLN A 152 -29.30 64.09 -64.41
CA GLN A 152 -28.00 64.55 -63.94
C GLN A 152 -28.09 65.31 -62.61
N GLN A 153 -29.14 66.10 -62.38
CA GLN A 153 -29.38 66.75 -61.09
C GLN A 153 -29.60 65.72 -59.98
N ARG A 154 -30.37 64.65 -60.25
CA ARG A 154 -30.55 63.53 -59.31
C ARG A 154 -29.25 62.78 -59.05
N ALA A 155 -28.50 62.40 -60.08
CA ALA A 155 -27.22 61.72 -59.93
C ALA A 155 -26.19 62.57 -59.17
N ARG A 156 -26.18 63.89 -59.40
CA ARG A 156 -25.36 64.84 -58.61
C ARG A 156 -25.80 64.92 -57.16
N ALA A 157 -27.10 65.04 -56.90
CA ALA A 157 -27.64 65.08 -55.54
C ALA A 157 -27.37 63.76 -54.77
N GLU A 158 -27.54 62.61 -55.41
CA GLU A 158 -27.24 61.29 -54.85
C GLU A 158 -25.74 61.14 -54.56
N TYR A 159 -24.87 61.58 -55.47
CA TYR A 159 -23.42 61.60 -55.24
C TYR A 159 -23.02 62.54 -54.11
N GLU A 160 -23.55 63.78 -54.08
CA GLU A 160 -23.28 64.74 -53.01
C GLU A 160 -23.74 64.20 -51.64
N GLN A 161 -24.89 63.53 -51.60
CA GLN A 161 -25.38 62.86 -50.39
C GLN A 161 -24.48 61.70 -49.97
N ALA A 162 -24.13 60.80 -50.90
CA ALA A 162 -23.24 59.67 -50.63
C ALA A 162 -21.84 60.13 -50.20
N TRP A 163 -21.30 61.16 -50.86
CA TRP A 163 -20.04 61.80 -50.51
C TRP A 163 -20.11 62.43 -49.12
N GLY A 164 -21.19 63.15 -48.80
CA GLY A 164 -21.42 63.73 -47.48
C GLY A 164 -21.46 62.67 -46.37
N GLN A 165 -22.13 61.54 -46.61
CA GLN A 165 -22.16 60.40 -45.68
C GLN A 165 -20.79 59.75 -45.52
N TRP A 166 -20.07 59.53 -46.62
CA TRP A 166 -18.72 58.97 -46.59
C TRP A 166 -17.73 59.89 -45.87
N ALA A 167 -17.75 61.19 -46.17
CA ALA A 167 -16.89 62.18 -45.52
C ALA A 167 -17.18 62.27 -44.02
N ALA A 168 -18.46 62.27 -43.63
CA ALA A 168 -18.86 62.24 -42.22
C ALA A 168 -18.39 60.94 -41.52
N TYR A 169 -18.51 59.79 -42.18
CA TYR A 169 -18.01 58.51 -41.64
C TYR A 169 -16.49 58.52 -41.48
N ARG A 170 -15.75 58.92 -42.52
CA ARG A 170 -14.29 59.07 -42.50
C ARG A 170 -13.83 59.99 -41.36
N ASP A 171 -14.50 61.12 -41.18
CA ASP A 171 -14.14 62.10 -40.15
C ASP A 171 -14.54 61.65 -38.73
N TRP A 172 -15.50 60.71 -38.60
CA TRP A 172 -15.87 60.06 -37.34
C TRP A 172 -14.89 58.97 -36.91
N ILE A 173 -14.25 58.23 -37.84
CA ILE A 173 -13.34 57.12 -37.55
C ILE A 173 -12.29 57.45 -36.47
N PRO A 174 -11.54 58.58 -36.53
CA PRO A 174 -10.55 58.89 -35.50
C PRO A 174 -11.13 58.98 -34.08
N THR A 175 -12.38 59.46 -33.96
CA THR A 175 -13.08 59.54 -32.66
C THR A 175 -13.45 58.14 -32.16
N GLN A 176 -13.92 57.29 -33.06
CA GLN A 176 -14.27 55.90 -32.76
C GLN A 176 -13.04 55.07 -32.35
N ASP A 177 -11.95 55.15 -33.12
CA ASP A 177 -10.71 54.44 -32.82
C ASP A 177 -10.10 54.92 -31.50
N ALA A 178 -10.14 56.23 -31.21
CA ALA A 178 -9.71 56.77 -29.93
C ALA A 178 -10.57 56.25 -28.76
N GLN A 179 -11.88 56.12 -28.94
CA GLN A 179 -12.77 55.57 -27.91
C GLN A 179 -12.47 54.09 -27.64
N GLN A 180 -12.28 53.28 -28.69
CA GLN A 180 -11.92 51.86 -28.56
C GLN A 180 -10.56 51.68 -27.90
N ALA A 181 -9.56 52.50 -28.27
CA ALA A 181 -8.24 52.49 -27.66
C ALA A 181 -8.31 52.86 -26.17
N GLN A 182 -9.12 53.84 -25.79
CA GLN A 182 -9.31 54.25 -24.39
C GLN A 182 -9.99 53.16 -23.55
N GLU A 183 -11.02 52.51 -24.10
CA GLU A 183 -11.70 51.39 -23.43
C GLU A 183 -10.74 50.21 -23.22
N HIS A 184 -10.00 49.82 -24.26
CA HIS A 184 -8.97 48.80 -24.19
C HIS A 184 -7.91 49.15 -23.13
N ALA A 185 -7.39 50.37 -23.14
CA ALA A 185 -6.39 50.82 -22.17
C ALA A 185 -6.90 50.74 -20.72
N THR A 186 -8.17 51.11 -20.49
CA THR A 186 -8.79 51.03 -19.16
C THR A 186 -8.94 49.58 -18.68
N LEU A 187 -9.38 48.69 -19.57
CA LEU A 187 -9.51 47.25 -19.28
C LEU A 187 -8.15 46.59 -19.04
N GLU A 188 -7.13 47.01 -19.78
CA GLU A 188 -5.77 46.50 -19.67
C GLU A 188 -5.10 46.99 -18.38
N GLU A 189 -5.30 48.25 -17.99
CA GLU A 189 -4.87 48.76 -16.69
C GLU A 189 -5.53 47.97 -15.54
N GLY A 190 -6.83 47.68 -15.65
CA GLY A 190 -7.55 46.84 -14.70
C GLY A 190 -6.98 45.42 -14.61
N ARG A 191 -6.67 44.79 -15.76
CA ARG A 191 -6.04 43.47 -15.83
C ARG A 191 -4.67 43.49 -15.13
N ILE A 192 -3.83 44.47 -15.40
CA ILE A 192 -2.49 44.60 -14.81
C ILE A 192 -2.58 44.75 -13.29
N LYS A 193 -3.47 45.62 -12.79
CA LYS A 193 -3.69 45.80 -11.34
C LYS A 193 -4.16 44.51 -10.68
N LEU A 194 -5.11 43.82 -11.30
CA LEU A 194 -5.61 42.54 -10.77
C LEU A 194 -4.52 41.46 -10.81
N LEU A 195 -3.77 41.35 -11.91
CA LEU A 195 -2.66 40.40 -12.02
C LEU A 195 -1.62 40.63 -10.91
N ALA A 196 -1.25 41.90 -10.66
CA ALA A 196 -0.31 42.25 -9.59
C ALA A 196 -0.84 41.82 -8.21
N ALA A 197 -2.10 42.14 -7.90
CA ALA A 197 -2.72 41.75 -6.64
C ALA A 197 -2.85 40.23 -6.46
N GLU A 198 -3.20 39.50 -7.53
CA GLU A 198 -3.29 38.03 -7.47
C GLU A 198 -1.89 37.39 -7.36
N ARG A 199 -0.86 37.95 -8.00
CA ARG A 199 0.54 37.50 -7.80
C ARG A 199 1.00 37.71 -6.37
N GLU A 200 0.75 38.88 -5.79
CA GLU A 200 1.08 39.15 -4.39
C GLU A 200 0.41 38.16 -3.42
N ARG A 201 -0.88 37.84 -3.64
CA ARG A 201 -1.59 36.82 -2.86
C ARG A 201 -0.99 35.43 -3.03
N TYR A 202 -0.64 35.07 -4.26
CA TYR A 202 -0.04 33.78 -4.56
C TYR A 202 1.35 33.64 -3.92
N ASP A 203 2.20 34.65 -4.04
CA ASP A 203 3.54 34.69 -3.45
C ASP A 203 3.46 34.63 -1.92
N ALA A 204 2.51 35.36 -1.31
CA ALA A 204 2.26 35.28 0.12
C ALA A 204 1.83 33.86 0.56
N ALA A 205 0.97 33.20 -0.20
CA ALA A 205 0.57 31.82 0.09
C ALA A 205 1.73 30.82 -0.09
N CYS A 206 2.63 31.05 -1.06
CA CYS A 206 3.85 30.25 -1.21
C CYS A 206 4.79 30.45 -0.01
N ALA A 207 5.00 31.70 0.42
CA ALA A 207 5.82 32.02 1.59
C ALA A 207 5.27 31.39 2.88
N VAL A 208 3.96 31.32 3.06
CA VAL A 208 3.34 30.60 4.19
C VAL A 208 3.69 29.11 4.15
N ARG A 209 3.55 28.45 3.00
CA ARG A 209 3.92 27.03 2.85
C ARG A 209 5.41 26.78 3.08
N GLU A 210 6.26 27.69 2.62
CA GLU A 210 7.69 27.63 2.86
C GLU A 210 8.02 27.78 4.34
N ALA A 211 7.36 28.70 5.04
CA ALA A 211 7.53 28.90 6.47
C ALA A 211 7.07 27.67 7.28
N GLU A 212 5.92 27.08 6.95
CA GLU A 212 5.42 25.86 7.60
C GLU A 212 6.40 24.69 7.42
N VAL A 213 6.90 24.47 6.21
CA VAL A 213 7.88 23.42 5.93
C VAL A 213 9.23 23.71 6.62
N ALA A 214 9.67 24.97 6.65
CA ALA A 214 10.89 25.35 7.35
C ALA A 214 10.76 25.12 8.87
N GLU A 215 9.61 25.46 9.47
CA GLU A 215 9.32 25.18 10.87
C GLU A 215 9.34 23.67 11.16
N GLN A 216 8.68 22.86 10.32
CA GLN A 216 8.67 21.41 10.45
C GLN A 216 10.08 20.81 10.33
N ASN A 217 10.88 21.28 9.38
CA ASN A 217 12.24 20.78 9.15
C ASN A 217 13.24 21.29 10.20
N SER A 218 12.93 22.35 10.95
CA SER A 218 13.87 22.97 11.89
C SER A 218 14.27 22.04 13.05
N SER A 219 13.38 21.14 13.49
CA SER A 219 13.71 20.12 14.50
C SER A 219 14.71 19.11 13.95
N ILE A 220 14.55 18.68 12.70
CA ILE A 220 15.49 17.79 12.00
C ILE A 220 16.85 18.48 11.84
N ASP A 221 16.87 19.75 11.43
CA ASP A 221 18.12 20.54 11.34
C ASP A 221 18.84 20.63 12.69
N THR A 222 18.07 20.85 13.77
CA THR A 222 18.60 20.91 15.14
C THR A 222 19.18 19.55 15.55
N LEU A 223 18.49 18.45 15.25
CA LEU A 223 18.97 17.09 15.52
C LEU A 223 20.26 16.78 14.74
N ILE A 224 20.30 17.07 13.44
CA ILE A 224 21.49 16.87 12.58
C ILE A 224 22.68 17.67 13.11
N ALA A 225 22.47 18.95 13.48
CA ALA A 225 23.50 19.79 14.06
C ALA A 225 23.97 19.25 15.42
N GLY A 226 23.04 18.83 16.28
CA GLY A 226 23.32 18.22 17.58
C GLY A 226 24.18 16.97 17.48
N LEU A 227 23.87 16.07 16.54
CA LEU A 227 24.71 14.91 16.21
C LEU A 227 26.10 15.33 15.69
N GLY A 228 26.18 16.46 14.99
CA GLY A 228 27.45 17.08 14.60
C GLY A 228 28.37 17.43 15.76
N TYR A 229 27.82 17.83 16.89
CA TYR A 229 28.55 18.18 18.10
C TYR A 229 28.59 17.06 19.15
N GLY A 230 27.94 15.92 18.89
CA GLY A 230 27.81 14.84 19.88
C GLY A 230 26.95 15.24 21.09
N ALA A 231 25.94 16.10 20.90
CA ALA A 231 25.04 16.50 21.97
C ALA A 231 24.23 15.29 22.48
N VAL A 232 24.14 15.14 23.81
CA VAL A 232 23.51 13.96 24.46
C VAL A 232 22.09 13.74 23.98
N ASP A 233 21.25 14.77 24.03
CA ASP A 233 19.84 14.67 23.63
C ASP A 233 19.69 14.25 22.16
N ALA A 234 20.56 14.76 21.28
CA ALA A 234 20.56 14.42 19.85
C ALA A 234 20.99 12.97 19.59
N VAL A 235 21.99 12.46 20.33
CA VAL A 235 22.41 11.06 20.23
C VAL A 235 21.28 10.14 20.69
N GLN A 236 20.65 10.44 21.83
CA GLN A 236 19.54 9.65 22.36
C GLN A 236 18.32 9.67 21.43
N GLU A 237 17.96 10.84 20.91
CA GLU A 237 16.85 10.98 19.96
C GLU A 237 17.11 10.18 18.68
N TYR A 238 18.32 10.26 18.12
CA TYR A 238 18.69 9.48 16.93
C TYR A 238 18.64 7.98 17.18
N VAL A 239 19.18 7.50 18.30
CA VAL A 239 19.10 6.08 18.69
C VAL A 239 17.64 5.66 18.85
N GLY A 240 16.79 6.51 19.42
CA GLY A 240 15.35 6.27 19.51
C GLY A 240 14.69 6.11 18.14
N ILE A 241 15.05 6.95 17.15
CA ILE A 241 14.55 6.84 15.77
C ILE A 241 15.01 5.53 15.11
N VAL A 242 16.28 5.16 15.28
CA VAL A 242 16.85 3.91 14.75
C VAL A 242 16.09 2.71 15.31
N LEU A 243 15.95 2.62 16.63
CA LEU A 243 15.28 1.49 17.28
C LEU A 243 13.77 1.46 17.03
N ALA A 244 13.12 2.61 16.86
CA ALA A 244 11.71 2.68 16.46
C ALA A 244 11.46 2.17 15.03
N ASN A 245 12.47 2.20 14.16
CA ASN A 245 12.43 1.60 12.82
C ASN A 245 12.78 0.11 12.82
N SER A 246 13.25 -0.44 13.95
CA SER A 246 13.57 -1.86 14.08
C SER A 246 12.29 -2.70 14.18
N LEU A 247 12.02 -3.51 13.14
CA LEU A 247 10.79 -4.30 13.06
C LEU A 247 10.95 -5.67 13.71
N TYR A 248 10.16 -5.93 14.74
CA TYR A 248 10.04 -7.23 15.40
C TYR A 248 8.70 -7.89 15.03
N PRO A 249 8.63 -9.24 14.98
CA PRO A 249 7.38 -9.94 14.70
C PRO A 249 6.38 -9.71 15.84
N ASP A 250 5.08 -9.70 15.51
CA ASP A 250 4.00 -9.52 16.49
C ASP A 250 4.02 -10.59 17.59
N ALA A 251 4.54 -11.77 17.29
CA ALA A 251 4.71 -12.87 18.25
C ALA A 251 5.84 -12.63 19.27
N PHE A 252 6.73 -11.65 19.02
CA PHE A 252 7.84 -11.30 19.89
C PHE A 252 8.11 -9.78 19.91
N PRO A 253 7.20 -8.97 20.46
CA PRO A 253 7.38 -7.51 20.52
C PRO A 253 8.54 -7.14 21.44
N VAL A 254 9.34 -6.15 21.02
CA VAL A 254 10.52 -5.66 21.75
C VAL A 254 10.43 -4.16 21.92
N GLU A 255 10.76 -3.68 23.13
CA GLU A 255 10.84 -2.27 23.45
C GLU A 255 12.25 -1.92 23.96
N HIS A 256 12.70 -0.69 23.70
CA HIS A 256 14.03 -0.23 24.08
C HIS A 256 13.97 1.06 24.89
N GLU A 257 14.80 1.13 25.93
CA GLU A 257 15.13 2.37 26.65
C GLU A 257 16.64 2.57 26.58
N ALA A 258 17.09 3.74 26.14
CA ALA A 258 18.51 4.04 25.96
C ALA A 258 18.90 5.35 26.65
N GLU A 259 20.06 5.35 27.30
CA GLU A 259 20.66 6.53 27.94
C GLU A 259 22.13 6.65 27.53
N PHE A 260 22.54 7.84 27.08
CA PHE A 260 23.90 8.08 26.59
C PHE A 260 24.73 8.89 27.59
N ASP A 261 25.88 8.35 28.00
CA ASP A 261 26.86 9.07 28.81
C ASP A 261 27.95 9.69 27.90
N PRO A 262 28.00 11.03 27.76
CA PRO A 262 29.00 11.68 26.93
C PRO A 262 30.42 11.62 27.51
N ALA A 263 30.58 11.36 28.81
CA ALA A 263 31.90 11.33 29.45
C ALA A 263 32.68 10.06 29.10
N THR A 264 31.98 8.93 28.97
CA THR A 264 32.52 7.63 28.57
C THR A 264 32.23 7.28 27.11
N ALA A 265 31.33 8.03 26.46
CA ALA A 265 30.76 7.72 25.15
C ALA A 265 30.08 6.33 25.14
N GLU A 266 29.46 5.96 26.25
CA GLU A 266 28.78 4.68 26.44
C GLU A 266 27.26 4.86 26.39
N LEU A 267 26.58 3.96 25.68
CA LEU A 267 25.13 3.86 25.69
C LEU A 267 24.69 2.74 26.63
N THR A 268 23.89 3.06 27.65
CA THR A 268 23.20 2.06 28.46
C THR A 268 21.86 1.75 27.81
N LEU A 269 21.62 0.48 27.52
CA LEU A 269 20.42 0.00 26.84
C LEU A 269 19.66 -0.99 27.74
N ARG A 270 18.37 -0.76 27.94
CA ARG A 270 17.43 -1.76 28.45
C ARG A 270 16.55 -2.20 27.29
N VAL A 271 16.43 -3.51 27.10
CA VAL A 271 15.60 -4.12 26.08
C VAL A 271 14.57 -5.01 26.76
N THR A 272 13.31 -4.59 26.67
CA THR A 272 12.17 -5.32 27.22
C THR A 272 11.62 -6.27 26.16
N VAL A 273 11.54 -7.55 26.51
CA VAL A 273 11.00 -8.62 25.64
C VAL A 273 9.76 -9.25 26.30
N PRO A 274 8.97 -10.07 25.58
CA PRO A 274 7.83 -10.76 26.17
C PRO A 274 8.31 -11.79 27.20
N ALA A 275 7.50 -12.04 28.23
CA ALA A 275 7.76 -13.12 29.16
C ALA A 275 7.66 -14.50 28.46
N PRO A 276 8.37 -15.54 28.96
CA PRO A 276 8.41 -16.85 28.29
C PRO A 276 7.04 -17.52 28.12
N ASP A 277 6.06 -17.17 28.95
CA ASP A 277 4.68 -17.67 28.91
C ASP A 277 3.79 -16.97 27.87
N ALA A 278 4.23 -15.83 27.33
CA ALA A 278 3.57 -15.15 26.22
C ALA A 278 3.83 -15.86 24.87
N LEU A 279 4.92 -16.63 24.76
CA LEU A 279 5.26 -17.36 23.54
C LEU A 279 4.39 -18.61 23.41
N ARG A 280 3.95 -18.90 22.18
CA ARG A 280 3.25 -20.15 21.88
C ARG A 280 4.14 -21.36 22.18
N THR A 281 3.57 -22.35 22.87
CA THR A 281 4.22 -23.62 23.21
C THR A 281 3.70 -24.81 22.38
N ILE A 282 2.96 -24.54 21.31
CA ILE A 282 2.42 -25.57 20.42
C ILE A 282 3.55 -26.11 19.52
N LYS A 283 3.76 -27.42 19.53
CA LYS A 283 4.71 -28.09 18.62
C LYS A 283 4.12 -28.28 17.22
N GLY A 284 2.82 -28.50 17.13
CA GLY A 284 2.11 -28.71 15.87
C GLY A 284 0.74 -29.36 16.08
N PHE A 285 -0.03 -29.38 15.00
CA PHE A 285 -1.39 -29.88 14.95
C PHE A 285 -1.43 -31.27 14.28
N ARG A 286 -2.38 -32.10 14.70
CA ARG A 286 -2.65 -33.40 14.06
C ARG A 286 -4.15 -33.69 14.01
N TYR A 287 -4.60 -34.33 12.94
CA TYR A 287 -5.98 -34.80 12.84
C TYR A 287 -6.16 -36.19 13.45
N VAL A 288 -7.08 -36.31 14.41
CA VAL A 288 -7.42 -37.57 15.08
C VAL A 288 -8.70 -38.13 14.50
N LYS A 289 -8.57 -39.04 13.52
CA LYS A 289 -9.70 -39.69 12.82
C LYS A 289 -10.73 -40.36 13.74
N ALA A 290 -10.30 -40.83 14.92
CA ALA A 290 -11.18 -41.54 15.85
C ALA A 290 -12.16 -40.60 16.57
N SER A 291 -11.74 -39.38 16.90
CA SER A 291 -12.60 -38.36 17.54
C SER A 291 -13.09 -37.29 16.56
N ASP A 292 -12.57 -37.30 15.33
CA ASP A 292 -12.85 -36.30 14.30
C ASP A 292 -12.41 -34.87 14.70
N GLU A 293 -11.30 -34.77 15.42
CA GLU A 293 -10.79 -33.51 15.97
C GLU A 293 -9.38 -33.20 15.47
N VAL A 294 -9.10 -31.92 15.29
CA VAL A 294 -7.73 -31.42 15.18
C VAL A 294 -7.24 -31.13 16.60
N VAL A 295 -6.12 -31.74 16.98
CA VAL A 295 -5.54 -31.61 18.31
C VAL A 295 -4.14 -31.02 18.25
N GLU A 296 -3.84 -30.18 19.22
CA GLU A 296 -2.51 -29.63 19.42
C GLU A 296 -1.58 -30.63 20.12
N THR A 297 -0.32 -30.62 19.73
CA THR A 297 0.77 -31.24 20.47
C THR A 297 1.65 -30.15 21.04
N GLN A 298 2.14 -30.32 22.26
CA GLN A 298 2.92 -29.29 22.97
C GLN A 298 4.42 -29.51 22.79
N LEU A 299 5.20 -28.43 22.80
CA LEU A 299 6.65 -28.46 22.90
C LEU A 299 7.07 -29.07 24.23
N SER A 300 8.24 -29.72 24.22
CA SER A 300 8.88 -30.05 25.49
C SER A 300 9.31 -28.76 26.19
N LYS A 301 9.36 -28.78 27.54
CA LYS A 301 9.85 -27.63 28.33
C LYS A 301 11.26 -27.19 27.90
N THR A 302 12.11 -28.16 27.52
CA THR A 302 13.46 -27.91 27.02
C THR A 302 13.43 -27.14 25.70
N ALA A 303 12.64 -27.59 24.72
CA ALA A 303 12.55 -26.93 23.42
C ALA A 303 11.97 -25.50 23.52
N ALA A 304 10.95 -25.30 24.36
CA ALA A 304 10.40 -23.97 24.62
C ALA A 304 11.44 -23.03 25.26
N ASN A 305 12.19 -23.52 26.26
CA ASN A 305 13.25 -22.74 26.90
C ASN A 305 14.42 -22.46 25.94
N GLU A 306 14.80 -23.40 25.08
CA GLU A 306 15.86 -23.22 24.08
C GLU A 306 15.48 -22.15 23.05
N ARG A 307 14.24 -22.16 22.54
CA ARG A 307 13.75 -21.12 21.62
C ARG A 307 13.75 -19.75 22.28
N TYR A 308 13.18 -19.64 23.49
CA TYR A 308 13.16 -18.38 24.21
C TYR A 308 14.57 -17.86 24.52
N ALA A 309 15.50 -18.74 24.92
CA ALA A 309 16.91 -18.37 25.10
C ALA A 309 17.54 -17.88 23.80
N SER A 310 17.30 -18.58 22.68
CA SER A 310 17.80 -18.18 21.35
C SER A 310 17.30 -16.79 20.97
N ALA A 311 16.01 -16.51 21.15
CA ALA A 311 15.42 -15.21 20.87
C ALA A 311 16.09 -14.09 21.69
N LEU A 312 16.28 -14.29 23.00
CA LEU A 312 17.00 -13.32 23.86
C LEU A 312 18.41 -13.03 23.35
N HIS A 313 19.15 -14.06 22.92
CA HIS A 313 20.50 -13.89 22.42
C HIS A 313 20.54 -13.11 21.11
N GLN A 314 19.60 -13.41 20.21
CA GLN A 314 19.46 -12.71 18.93
C GLN A 314 19.10 -11.24 19.14
N VAL A 315 18.11 -10.94 19.99
CA VAL A 315 17.72 -9.56 20.34
C VAL A 315 18.90 -8.77 20.90
N ALA A 316 19.71 -9.39 21.77
CA ALA A 316 20.89 -8.73 22.34
C ALA A 316 21.88 -8.30 21.27
N LEU A 317 22.26 -9.22 20.36
CA LEU A 317 23.22 -8.91 19.28
C LEU A 317 22.64 -7.98 18.23
N ARG A 318 21.37 -8.17 17.87
CA ARG A 318 20.64 -7.32 16.94
C ARG A 318 20.60 -5.87 17.42
N SER A 319 20.21 -5.64 18.68
CA SER A 319 20.14 -4.28 19.23
C SER A 319 21.52 -3.59 19.26
N LEU A 320 22.60 -4.33 19.54
CA LEU A 320 23.97 -3.81 19.47
C LEU A 320 24.35 -3.45 18.02
N HIS A 321 24.04 -4.33 17.08
CA HIS A 321 24.35 -4.17 15.65
C HIS A 321 23.67 -2.95 15.05
N GLU A 322 22.35 -2.84 15.19
CA GLU A 322 21.55 -1.75 14.64
C GLU A 322 22.06 -0.38 15.10
N ILE A 323 22.36 -0.25 16.41
CA ILE A 323 22.86 1.00 16.98
C ILE A 323 24.26 1.34 16.46
N PHE A 324 25.19 0.37 16.44
CA PHE A 324 26.54 0.63 15.97
C PHE A 324 26.59 0.91 14.46
N GLU A 325 25.82 0.19 13.66
CA GLU A 325 25.73 0.41 12.21
C GLU A 325 25.13 1.77 11.89
N ALA A 326 24.04 2.14 12.55
CA ALA A 326 23.37 3.42 12.33
C ALA A 326 24.22 4.63 12.78
N ASP A 327 25.05 4.48 13.81
CA ASP A 327 26.00 5.52 14.24
C ASP A 327 27.25 5.57 13.34
N ARG A 328 27.07 6.07 12.11
CA ARG A 328 28.17 6.26 11.13
C ARG A 328 29.22 7.29 11.56
N ARG A 329 28.91 8.14 12.54
CA ARG A 329 29.83 9.14 13.10
C ARG A 329 30.75 8.53 14.17
N GLY A 330 30.39 7.35 14.70
CA GLY A 330 31.12 6.69 15.76
C GLY A 330 31.10 7.50 17.06
N LEU A 331 29.99 8.15 17.39
CA LEU A 331 29.78 8.86 18.65
C LEU A 331 29.70 7.88 19.84
N ILE A 332 29.13 6.70 19.63
CA ILE A 332 28.96 5.66 20.63
C ILE A 332 30.17 4.71 20.54
N LYS A 333 30.97 4.67 21.62
CA LYS A 333 32.19 3.86 21.71
C LYS A 333 31.99 2.54 22.43
N ALA A 334 30.95 2.43 23.25
CA ALA A 334 30.56 1.20 23.90
C ALA A 334 29.05 1.16 24.12
N ILE A 335 28.48 -0.03 24.22
CA ILE A 335 27.09 -0.25 24.61
C ILE A 335 27.07 -1.26 25.75
N SER A 336 26.36 -0.93 26.83
CA SER A 336 25.99 -1.83 27.91
C SER A 336 24.51 -2.14 27.84
N ALA A 337 24.15 -3.35 27.44
CA ALA A 337 22.76 -3.78 27.25
C ALA A 337 22.30 -4.78 28.32
N GLN A 338 21.05 -4.65 28.76
CA GLN A 338 20.33 -5.66 29.53
C GLN A 338 19.04 -6.03 28.81
N ILE A 339 18.81 -7.33 28.64
CA ILE A 339 17.67 -7.87 27.92
C ILE A 339 16.88 -8.77 28.85
N GLY A 340 15.57 -8.57 28.92
CA GLY A 340 14.69 -9.40 29.74
C GLY A 340 13.25 -8.90 29.75
N PRO A 341 12.33 -9.67 30.32
CA PRO A 341 10.93 -9.25 30.40
C PRO A 341 10.65 -8.38 31.63
N GLU A 342 9.57 -7.63 31.55
CA GLU A 342 8.85 -7.20 32.74
C GLU A 342 7.96 -8.35 33.22
N ALA A 343 8.22 -8.86 34.42
CA ALA A 343 7.47 -9.97 34.98
C ALA A 343 7.26 -9.80 36.49
N ASN A 344 6.28 -10.53 37.01
CA ASN A 344 6.03 -10.56 38.45
C ASN A 344 7.18 -11.27 39.15
N ASP A 345 7.82 -10.57 40.08
CA ASP A 345 8.81 -11.18 40.97
C ASP A 345 8.11 -12.19 41.90
N PRO A 346 8.46 -13.50 41.85
CA PRO A 346 7.86 -14.50 42.72
C PRO A 346 8.02 -14.20 44.22
N ALA A 347 9.06 -13.45 44.59
CA ALA A 347 9.33 -13.10 45.98
C ALA A 347 8.51 -11.89 46.48
N THR A 348 8.10 -10.97 45.61
CA THR A 348 7.45 -9.71 46.00
C THR A 348 6.07 -9.47 45.37
N GLY A 349 5.70 -10.24 44.35
CA GLY A 349 4.46 -10.09 43.59
C GLY A 349 4.35 -8.81 42.77
N ARG A 350 5.42 -8.01 42.69
CA ARG A 350 5.47 -6.77 41.92
C ARG A 350 6.07 -7.02 40.55
N GLN A 351 5.56 -6.33 39.53
CA GLN A 351 6.24 -6.27 38.25
C GLN A 351 7.60 -5.59 38.41
N LYS A 352 8.62 -6.22 37.85
CA LYS A 352 9.95 -5.66 37.73
C LYS A 352 10.59 -6.17 36.44
N PHE A 353 11.55 -5.41 35.93
CA PHE A 353 12.45 -5.89 34.90
C PHE A 353 13.37 -7.00 35.46
N ILE A 354 13.45 -8.13 34.75
CA ILE A 354 14.30 -9.27 35.12
C ILE A 354 15.37 -9.45 34.05
N PRO A 355 16.62 -8.99 34.27
CA PRO A 355 17.67 -9.17 33.27
C PRO A 355 18.00 -10.66 33.12
N LEU A 356 17.87 -11.16 31.89
CA LEU A 356 18.20 -12.55 31.52
C LEU A 356 19.46 -12.63 30.67
N VAL A 357 19.79 -11.55 29.96
CA VAL A 357 21.08 -11.34 29.29
C VAL A 357 21.61 -9.97 29.66
N ALA A 358 22.91 -9.87 29.93
CA ALA A 358 23.62 -8.61 30.08
C ALA A 358 24.96 -8.69 29.35
N VAL A 359 25.24 -7.69 28.53
CA VAL A 359 26.42 -7.64 27.68
C VAL A 359 26.94 -6.20 27.64
N ALA A 360 28.26 -6.04 27.67
CA ALA A 360 28.91 -4.77 27.44
C ALA A 360 29.95 -4.97 26.34
N ALA A 361 29.87 -4.18 25.28
CA ALA A 361 30.69 -4.36 24.10
C ALA A 361 31.28 -3.01 23.64
N PRO A 362 32.61 -2.88 23.57
CA PRO A 362 33.25 -1.79 22.84
C PRO A 362 32.93 -1.90 21.35
N ARG A 363 32.74 -0.75 20.69
CA ARG A 363 32.42 -0.66 19.26
C ARG A 363 33.42 -1.43 18.41
N ASP A 364 34.71 -1.14 18.59
CA ASP A 364 35.76 -1.72 17.73
C ASP A 364 35.80 -3.26 17.86
N THR A 365 35.64 -3.79 19.08
CA THR A 365 35.53 -5.24 19.29
C THR A 365 34.30 -5.85 18.64
N PHE A 366 33.14 -5.19 18.76
CA PHE A 366 31.88 -5.73 18.22
C PHE A 366 31.87 -5.70 16.68
N MET A 367 32.34 -4.61 16.09
CA MET A 367 32.34 -4.41 14.62
C MET A 367 33.31 -5.33 13.88
N GLU A 368 34.24 -6.00 14.57
CA GLU A 368 35.10 -7.05 14.00
C GLU A 368 34.36 -8.40 13.81
N ILE A 369 33.18 -8.55 14.41
CA ILE A 369 32.41 -9.80 14.39
C ILE A 369 31.52 -9.84 13.15
N ASP A 370 31.73 -10.82 12.28
CA ASP A 370 30.81 -11.11 11.18
C ASP A 370 29.57 -11.86 11.69
N LEU A 371 28.49 -11.13 11.97
CA LEU A 371 27.25 -11.67 12.54
C LEU A 371 26.51 -12.63 11.59
N SER A 372 26.82 -12.66 10.29
CA SER A 372 26.14 -13.56 9.34
C SER A 372 26.45 -15.04 9.57
N GLY A 373 27.58 -15.34 10.22
CA GLY A 373 28.08 -16.70 10.44
C GLY A 373 28.11 -17.16 11.90
N VAL A 374 27.54 -16.40 12.84
CA VAL A 374 27.70 -16.68 14.27
C VAL A 374 26.60 -17.55 14.87
N VAL A 375 26.95 -18.22 15.98
CA VAL A 375 25.97 -18.73 16.94
C VAL A 375 25.77 -17.67 18.03
N PRO A 376 24.58 -17.07 18.19
CA PRO A 376 24.38 -15.92 19.07
C PRO A 376 24.90 -16.11 20.51
N LEU A 377 24.65 -17.28 21.11
CA LEU A 377 25.15 -17.59 22.45
C LEU A 377 26.68 -17.61 22.52
N ALA A 378 27.36 -18.15 21.50
CA ALA A 378 28.82 -18.22 21.47
C ALA A 378 29.42 -16.81 21.34
N THR A 379 28.79 -15.94 20.55
CA THR A 379 29.18 -14.53 20.43
C THR A 379 29.02 -13.79 21.75
N LEU A 380 27.89 -13.97 22.44
CA LEU A 380 27.68 -13.38 23.76
C LEU A 380 28.73 -13.88 24.78
N GLN A 381 29.07 -15.16 24.75
CA GLN A 381 30.15 -15.71 25.59
C GLN A 381 31.52 -15.13 25.24
N HIS A 382 31.81 -14.93 23.95
CA HIS A 382 33.04 -14.27 23.49
C HIS A 382 33.13 -12.82 23.98
N LEU A 383 32.01 -12.10 23.99
CA LEU A 383 31.88 -10.75 24.53
C LEU A 383 31.87 -10.69 26.08
N GLY A 384 31.93 -11.84 26.77
CA GLY A 384 31.91 -11.90 28.23
C GLY A 384 30.54 -11.58 28.84
N ALA A 385 29.46 -11.78 28.10
CA ALA A 385 28.10 -11.54 28.57
C ALA A 385 27.70 -12.49 29.70
N ALA A 386 26.88 -11.99 30.62
CA ALA A 386 26.15 -12.80 31.57
C ALA A 386 24.84 -13.27 30.91
N VAL A 387 24.57 -14.58 30.94
CA VAL A 387 23.41 -15.20 30.29
C VAL A 387 22.73 -16.17 31.25
N ALA A 388 21.40 -16.08 31.37
CA ALA A 388 20.61 -16.99 32.18
C ALA A 388 20.67 -18.42 31.62
N LYS A 389 21.01 -19.41 32.47
CA LYS A 389 21.01 -20.83 32.07
C LYS A 389 19.61 -21.39 31.79
N ASN A 390 18.61 -20.85 32.47
CA ASN A 390 17.20 -21.23 32.34
C ASN A 390 16.36 -19.95 32.36
N PRO A 391 16.24 -19.23 31.23
CA PRO A 391 15.50 -17.98 31.16
C PRO A 391 14.00 -18.16 31.46
N SER A 392 13.42 -19.35 31.22
CA SER A 392 12.03 -19.64 31.60
C SER A 392 11.79 -19.65 33.12
N ALA A 393 12.83 -19.74 33.94
CA ALA A 393 12.71 -19.63 35.40
C ALA A 393 12.65 -18.19 35.92
N LEU A 394 12.81 -17.18 35.05
CA LEU A 394 12.73 -15.76 35.40
C LEU A 394 13.60 -15.38 36.61
N THR A 395 14.80 -15.96 36.67
CA THR A 395 15.79 -15.63 37.69
C THR A 395 16.77 -14.62 37.10
N ALA A 396 16.84 -13.43 37.71
CA ALA A 396 17.76 -12.38 37.30
C ALA A 396 19.21 -12.89 37.34
N ILE A 397 19.97 -12.57 36.31
CA ILE A 397 21.42 -12.82 36.28
C ILE A 397 22.16 -11.84 37.20
N ASP A 398 23.34 -12.23 37.66
CA ASP A 398 24.29 -11.31 38.27
C ASP A 398 24.97 -10.49 37.17
N THR A 399 24.77 -9.18 37.19
CA THR A 399 25.33 -8.25 36.21
C THR A 399 26.65 -7.63 36.64
N ALA A 400 27.13 -7.89 37.87
CA ALA A 400 28.33 -7.28 38.43
C ALA A 400 29.63 -7.69 37.70
N GLY A 401 29.62 -8.84 37.01
CA GLY A 401 30.76 -9.35 36.25
C GLY A 401 30.86 -8.84 34.81
N VAL A 402 29.82 -8.18 34.30
CA VAL A 402 29.81 -7.59 32.96
C VAL A 402 30.52 -6.25 33.07
N ARG A 403 31.74 -6.15 32.52
CA ARG A 403 32.57 -4.94 32.63
C ARG A 403 31.86 -3.77 31.96
N ARG A 404 31.44 -2.79 32.75
CA ARG A 404 31.15 -1.44 32.25
C ARG A 404 32.50 -0.79 31.95
N SER A 405 32.65 -0.25 30.73
CA SER A 405 33.91 0.34 30.26
C SER A 405 34.35 1.54 31.09
#